data_AF-A0A5C9BYP7-F1
#
_entry.id   AF-A0A5C9BYP7-F1
#
_cell.length_a   1.000
_cell.length_b   1.000
_cell.length_c   1.000
_cell.angle_alpha   90.00
_cell.angle_beta   90.00
_cell.angle_gamma   90.00
#
_symmetry.space_group_name_H-M   'P 1'
#
loop_
_entity.id
_entity.type
_entity.pdbx_description
1 polymer ?
#
loop_
_entity_poly.entity_id
_entity_poly.type
_entity_poly.pdbx_seq_one_letter_code
_entity_poly.pdbx_strand_id
1 'polypeptide(L)'
;MPSEIVETNFPMSLTRRSFLGGGGLCLGGLAMPAYLTAQTERAAVPRPFVAYANLLDTLRKRGHPLRTLGFAPDKSPIVGVKVGGTKKPSIFISAGAHSTEHAGVVAAVELIDRLQTKHEVWVIPTRDPIGLNGFRYALSLGLGELPQVENLAEADALLRKRGEVLFDADGTLLVLIGEYGYANRGLYRGVEKGAAFLEPLKGRRIYYPSRTDDMPGAGPLERVYTLIVTPEGEVLHLNRFLDTAWSPAEVRCARRLMAEIQPGLTFDLHEHGGDSFWMSARRQRTDDDEIWERRMASEAVRAVAATGTKLAPEDYSPGSFFQRLERGVYWLDAEKRGEGLNLVDFAARQYGPGFTIETGMRGPFHERVQQHLLVVQTAVKLFEERHA
;
A
#
# COMPACT_ATOMS: atom_id res chain seq x y z
N MET A 1 -48.39 -15.84 36.43
CA MET A 1 -48.80 -14.46 36.17
C MET A 1 -48.60 -14.14 34.70
N PRO A 2 -49.66 -14.25 33.89
CA PRO A 2 -49.86 -13.50 32.66
C PRO A 2 -51.19 -12.71 32.71
N SER A 3 -51.53 -11.98 31.63
CA SER A 3 -52.73 -11.14 31.35
C SER A 3 -52.62 -9.67 31.81
N GLU A 4 -53.06 -8.64 31.07
CA GLU A 4 -54.21 -8.51 30.16
C GLU A 4 -54.02 -7.51 29.00
N ILE A 5 -54.86 -7.71 27.98
CA ILE A 5 -55.20 -6.89 26.81
C ILE A 5 -56.40 -6.00 27.16
N VAL A 6 -56.52 -4.76 26.64
CA VAL A 6 -57.82 -4.16 26.25
C VAL A 6 -57.65 -3.11 25.12
N GLU A 7 -58.37 -3.32 24.00
CA GLU A 7 -58.71 -2.41 22.88
C GLU A 7 -59.80 -1.39 23.30
N THR A 8 -60.02 -0.22 22.68
CA THR A 8 -60.98 -0.04 21.55
C THR A 8 -61.24 1.45 21.20
N ASN A 9 -61.15 1.76 19.90
CA ASN A 9 -62.08 2.45 18.97
C ASN A 9 -62.89 3.76 19.28
N PHE A 10 -62.70 4.77 18.38
CA PHE A 10 -63.62 5.62 17.53
C PHE A 10 -65.05 6.02 18.01
N PRO A 11 -65.83 6.96 17.38
CA PRO A 11 -65.67 7.78 16.14
C PRO A 11 -66.15 9.27 16.22
N MET A 12 -66.00 10.08 15.16
CA MET A 12 -67.14 10.74 14.45
C MET A 12 -66.73 11.64 13.26
N SER A 13 -67.62 11.62 12.27
CA SER A 13 -67.65 12.26 10.96
C SER A 13 -68.05 13.76 10.95
N LEU A 14 -67.81 14.46 9.83
CA LEU A 14 -68.74 15.38 9.12
C LEU A 14 -68.07 15.89 7.81
N THR A 15 -68.42 15.36 6.64
CA THR A 15 -69.35 15.87 5.59
C THR A 15 -68.81 16.89 4.57
N ARG A 16 -68.77 16.41 3.32
CA ARG A 16 -69.22 16.98 2.03
C ARG A 16 -69.29 18.51 1.88
N ARG A 17 -68.52 19.03 0.91
CA ARG A 17 -69.07 19.87 -0.17
C ARG A 17 -68.44 19.54 -1.51
N SER A 18 -69.31 19.19 -2.44
CA SER A 18 -69.09 18.99 -3.87
C SER A 18 -68.80 20.34 -4.55
N PHE A 19 -67.87 20.39 -5.48
CA PHE A 19 -67.96 21.27 -6.65
C PHE A 19 -67.38 20.56 -7.87
N LEU A 20 -68.22 20.46 -8.90
CA LEU A 20 -67.95 19.93 -10.22
C LEU A 20 -67.36 21.02 -11.12
N GLY A 21 -66.45 20.62 -12.00
CA GLY A 21 -65.88 21.41 -13.10
C GLY A 21 -64.40 21.05 -13.23
N GLY A 22 -63.92 20.32 -14.24
CA GLY A 22 -64.36 20.21 -15.61
C GLY A 22 -63.24 20.76 -16.49
N GLY A 23 -62.44 19.88 -17.07
CA GLY A 23 -61.53 20.18 -18.18
C GLY A 23 -60.05 20.35 -17.80
N GLY A 24 -59.17 19.70 -18.57
CA GLY A 24 -57.76 20.06 -18.64
C GLY A 24 -56.77 18.91 -18.43
N LEU A 25 -56.75 17.96 -19.34
CA LEU A 25 -55.58 17.10 -19.56
C LEU A 25 -54.38 17.98 -19.93
N CYS A 26 -53.40 18.08 -19.02
CA CYS A 26 -52.03 18.48 -19.33
C CYS A 26 -51.09 17.69 -18.41
N LEU A 27 -50.54 16.60 -18.94
CA LEU A 27 -49.45 15.84 -18.34
C LEU A 27 -48.17 16.69 -18.36
N GLY A 28 -48.01 17.54 -17.35
CA GLY A 28 -46.74 18.17 -17.01
C GLY A 28 -45.90 17.20 -16.20
N GLY A 29 -45.17 16.32 -16.89
CA GLY A 29 -44.14 15.50 -16.28
C GLY A 29 -43.07 16.40 -15.68
N LEU A 30 -42.97 16.43 -14.35
CA LEU A 30 -41.83 16.97 -13.63
C LEU A 30 -40.61 16.16 -14.05
N ALA A 31 -39.80 16.74 -14.94
CA ALA A 31 -38.46 16.28 -15.23
C ALA A 31 -37.61 16.44 -13.96
N MET A 32 -37.55 15.37 -13.17
CA MET A 32 -36.47 15.18 -12.21
C MET A 32 -35.14 15.29 -12.97
N PRO A 33 -34.14 16.06 -12.48
CA PRO A 33 -32.85 16.14 -13.14
C PRO A 33 -32.25 14.73 -13.21
N ALA A 34 -31.90 14.33 -14.44
CA ALA A 34 -31.25 13.07 -14.79
C ALA A 34 -29.79 13.00 -14.27
N TYR A 35 -29.62 13.15 -12.95
CA TYR A 35 -28.31 13.19 -12.28
C TYR A 35 -28.07 12.01 -11.32
N LEU A 36 -28.89 10.95 -11.39
CA LEU A 36 -28.80 9.81 -10.49
C LEU A 36 -28.99 8.43 -11.16
N THR A 37 -28.76 8.32 -12.47
CA THR A 37 -28.86 7.03 -13.19
C THR A 37 -27.69 6.78 -14.14
N ALA A 38 -26.46 7.02 -13.67
CA ALA A 38 -25.26 6.47 -14.28
C ALA A 38 -24.21 6.22 -13.19
N GLN A 39 -24.14 4.96 -12.71
CA GLN A 39 -23.00 4.26 -12.10
C GLN A 39 -23.45 3.28 -11.01
N THR A 40 -24.13 2.23 -11.44
CA THR A 40 -24.11 0.93 -10.76
C THR A 40 -23.69 -0.16 -11.74
N GLU A 41 -22.70 0.12 -12.58
CA GLU A 41 -21.75 -0.97 -12.85
C GLU A 41 -21.11 -1.27 -11.51
N ARG A 42 -21.41 -2.45 -10.93
CA ARG A 42 -20.64 -2.95 -9.79
C ARG A 42 -19.19 -2.85 -10.17
N ALA A 43 -18.47 -1.86 -9.62
CA ALA A 43 -17.06 -1.68 -9.88
C ALA A 43 -16.39 -3.05 -9.71
N ALA A 44 -15.72 -3.53 -10.75
CA ALA A 44 -15.14 -4.85 -10.76
C ALA A 44 -14.28 -5.02 -9.50
N VAL A 45 -14.45 -6.16 -8.80
CA VAL A 45 -13.67 -6.46 -7.59
C VAL A 45 -12.19 -6.37 -7.96
N PRO A 46 -11.39 -5.51 -7.30
CA PRO A 46 -9.97 -5.35 -7.63
C PRO A 46 -9.23 -6.68 -7.53
N ARG A 47 -8.43 -7.00 -8.55
CA ARG A 47 -7.65 -8.24 -8.63
C ARG A 47 -6.16 -7.94 -8.56
N PRO A 48 -5.34 -8.87 -8.02
CA PRO A 48 -3.89 -8.79 -8.14
C PRO A 48 -3.44 -8.64 -9.59
N PHE A 49 -2.52 -7.72 -9.87
CA PHE A 49 -1.74 -7.75 -11.11
C PHE A 49 -0.87 -9.01 -11.17
N VAL A 50 -0.75 -9.62 -12.35
CA VAL A 50 0.09 -10.81 -12.56
C VAL A 50 1.56 -10.40 -12.74
N ALA A 51 1.82 -9.38 -13.55
CA ALA A 51 3.15 -8.84 -13.83
C ALA A 51 3.13 -7.30 -13.89
N TYR A 52 4.30 -6.68 -13.83
CA TYR A 52 4.45 -5.23 -13.82
C TYR A 52 3.94 -4.59 -15.12
N ALA A 53 4.15 -5.26 -16.25
CA ALA A 53 3.60 -4.84 -17.53
C ALA A 53 2.06 -4.72 -17.50
N ASN A 54 1.35 -5.63 -16.80
CA ASN A 54 -0.11 -5.56 -16.69
C ASN A 54 -0.56 -4.32 -15.91
N LEU A 55 0.19 -3.92 -14.88
CA LEU A 55 -0.06 -2.69 -14.14
C LEU A 55 0.09 -1.47 -15.06
N LEU A 56 1.21 -1.38 -15.78
CA LEU A 56 1.45 -0.26 -16.71
C LEU A 56 0.39 -0.18 -17.81
N ASP A 57 0.03 -1.32 -18.39
CA ASP A 57 -0.99 -1.39 -19.43
C ASP A 57 -2.38 -1.02 -18.90
N THR A 58 -2.68 -1.37 -17.64
CA THR A 58 -3.93 -0.96 -16.98
C THR A 58 -4.01 0.56 -16.88
N LEU A 59 -2.95 1.21 -16.40
CA LEU A 59 -2.90 2.67 -16.29
C LEU A 59 -3.04 3.35 -17.65
N ARG A 60 -2.33 2.87 -18.68
CA ARG A 60 -2.43 3.41 -20.05
C ARG A 60 -3.83 3.24 -20.63
N LYS A 61 -4.43 2.05 -20.48
CA LYS A 61 -5.80 1.78 -20.96
C LYS A 61 -6.85 2.64 -20.28
N ARG A 62 -6.63 3.00 -19.00
CA ARG A 62 -7.46 3.95 -18.25
C ARG A 62 -7.16 5.43 -18.59
N GLY A 63 -6.24 5.70 -19.52
CA GLY A 63 -5.94 7.05 -20.03
C GLY A 63 -4.96 7.86 -19.19
N HIS A 64 -4.28 7.24 -18.22
CA HIS A 64 -3.38 7.96 -17.32
C HIS A 64 -2.01 8.23 -17.95
N PRO A 65 -1.54 9.48 -17.98
CA PRO A 65 -0.20 9.79 -18.45
C PRO A 65 0.84 9.28 -17.44
N LEU A 66 1.77 8.47 -17.94
CA LEU A 66 2.85 7.91 -17.12
C LEU A 66 4.11 8.77 -17.24
N ARG A 67 4.64 9.26 -16.11
CA ARG A 67 5.96 9.88 -16.07
C ARG A 67 6.99 8.85 -15.61
N THR A 68 8.01 8.61 -16.43
CA THR A 68 9.16 7.80 -16.01
C THR A 68 10.05 8.63 -15.09
N LEU A 69 10.26 8.17 -13.86
CA LEU A 69 11.09 8.82 -12.83
C LEU A 69 12.54 8.32 -12.85
N GLY A 70 12.74 7.11 -13.37
CA GLY A 70 14.02 6.42 -13.48
C GLY A 70 13.79 4.94 -13.82
N PHE A 71 14.77 4.10 -13.56
CA PHE A 71 14.73 2.68 -13.92
C PHE A 71 15.27 1.81 -12.78
N ALA A 72 14.65 0.65 -12.59
CA ALA A 72 15.17 -0.46 -11.81
C ALA A 72 16.34 -1.14 -12.55
N PRO A 73 17.12 -2.04 -11.90
CA PRO A 73 18.29 -2.68 -12.52
C PRO A 73 17.99 -3.46 -13.81
N ASP A 74 16.81 -4.08 -13.88
CA ASP A 74 16.30 -4.79 -15.06
C ASP A 74 15.86 -3.84 -16.20
N LYS A 75 16.05 -2.53 -16.02
CA LYS A 75 15.60 -1.44 -16.91
C LYS A 75 14.08 -1.28 -16.95
N SER A 76 13.33 -1.91 -16.04
CA SER A 76 11.91 -1.58 -15.86
C SER A 76 11.77 -0.14 -15.37
N PRO A 77 10.87 0.66 -15.95
CA PRO A 77 10.69 2.04 -15.53
C PRO A 77 10.11 2.10 -14.11
N ILE A 78 10.55 3.06 -13.30
CA ILE A 78 9.81 3.48 -12.11
C ILE A 78 8.90 4.62 -12.55
N VAL A 79 7.57 4.42 -12.45
CA VAL A 79 6.59 5.39 -12.97
C VAL A 79 5.90 6.15 -11.85
N GLY A 80 5.67 7.45 -12.10
CA GLY A 80 4.77 8.30 -11.32
C GLY A 80 3.57 8.72 -12.16
N VAL A 81 2.41 8.83 -11.52
CA VAL A 81 1.18 9.34 -12.14
C VAL A 81 0.71 10.57 -11.37
N LYS A 82 0.45 11.66 -12.09
CA LYS A 82 -0.09 12.90 -11.53
C LYS A 82 -1.62 12.93 -11.75
N VAL A 83 -2.38 13.06 -10.67
CA VAL A 83 -3.85 13.14 -10.68
C VAL A 83 -4.35 14.18 -9.66
N GLY A 84 -5.66 14.22 -9.43
CA GLY A 84 -6.31 15.19 -8.55
C GLY A 84 -6.44 16.55 -9.21
N GLY A 85 -6.42 17.61 -8.40
CA GLY A 85 -6.47 18.98 -8.87
C GLY A 85 -5.09 19.64 -8.99
N THR A 86 -5.06 20.95 -8.81
CA THR A 86 -3.84 21.78 -8.94
C THR A 86 -3.46 22.49 -7.64
N LYS A 87 -4.28 22.37 -6.58
CA LYS A 87 -4.05 23.03 -5.29
C LYS A 87 -2.79 22.45 -4.62
N LYS A 88 -2.01 23.33 -4.00
CA LYS A 88 -0.87 22.98 -3.14
C LYS A 88 -1.27 23.18 -1.66
N PRO A 89 -0.59 22.53 -0.71
CA PRO A 89 0.49 21.55 -0.88
C PRO A 89 0.06 20.26 -1.59
N SER A 90 1.00 19.55 -2.22
CA SER A 90 0.70 18.30 -2.94
C SER A 90 0.53 17.12 -1.98
N ILE A 91 -0.08 16.05 -2.47
CA ILE A 91 -0.24 14.77 -1.76
C ILE A 91 0.61 13.73 -2.49
N PHE A 92 1.37 12.94 -1.75
CA PHE A 92 2.19 11.89 -2.31
C PHE A 92 1.76 10.52 -1.80
N ILE A 93 1.54 9.56 -2.71
CA ILE A 93 1.13 8.19 -2.40
C ILE A 93 2.13 7.25 -3.04
N SER A 94 2.64 6.29 -2.28
CA SER A 94 3.53 5.25 -2.78
C SER A 94 3.09 3.88 -2.28
N ALA A 95 3.38 2.84 -3.05
CA ALA A 95 3.19 1.46 -2.62
C ALA A 95 4.32 0.55 -3.14
N GLY A 96 4.30 -0.72 -2.76
CA GLY A 96 5.10 -1.77 -3.39
C GLY A 96 6.60 -1.61 -3.23
N ALA A 97 7.09 -1.10 -2.09
CA ALA A 97 8.50 -1.33 -1.74
C ALA A 97 8.75 -2.78 -1.36
N HIS A 98 7.73 -3.49 -0.89
CA HIS A 98 7.72 -4.94 -0.77
C HIS A 98 6.61 -5.45 -1.68
N SER A 99 6.98 -6.14 -2.75
CA SER A 99 6.00 -6.59 -3.75
C SER A 99 5.02 -7.65 -3.23
N THR A 100 5.35 -8.28 -2.09
CA THR A 100 4.47 -9.20 -1.36
C THR A 100 3.27 -8.48 -0.76
N GLU A 101 3.36 -7.17 -0.54
CA GLU A 101 2.32 -6.30 0.02
C GLU A 101 1.44 -5.75 -1.12
N HIS A 102 0.87 -6.67 -1.89
CA HIS A 102 0.29 -6.40 -3.20
C HIS A 102 -1.07 -5.69 -3.16
N ALA A 103 -1.81 -5.76 -2.04
CA ALA A 103 -3.05 -5.02 -1.91
C ALA A 103 -2.79 -3.50 -1.92
N GLY A 104 -1.67 -3.06 -1.34
CA GLY A 104 -1.22 -1.67 -1.40
C GLY A 104 -0.94 -1.21 -2.84
N VAL A 105 -0.30 -2.06 -3.67
CA VAL A 105 -0.05 -1.77 -5.10
C VAL A 105 -1.36 -1.58 -5.87
N VAL A 106 -2.33 -2.48 -5.66
CA VAL A 106 -3.64 -2.39 -6.31
C VAL A 106 -4.41 -1.17 -5.80
N ALA A 107 -4.39 -0.90 -4.50
CA ALA A 107 -5.03 0.28 -3.93
C ALA A 107 -4.44 1.59 -4.48
N ALA A 108 -3.13 1.67 -4.67
CA ALA A 108 -2.49 2.83 -5.30
C ALA A 108 -3.01 3.06 -6.73
N VAL A 109 -3.18 1.99 -7.52
CA VAL A 109 -3.78 2.10 -8.86
C VAL A 109 -5.25 2.52 -8.80
N GLU A 110 -6.03 1.98 -7.87
CA GLU A 110 -7.43 2.37 -7.72
C GLU A 110 -7.60 3.81 -7.20
N LEU A 111 -6.67 4.32 -6.37
CA LEU A 111 -6.67 5.71 -5.92
C LEU A 111 -6.45 6.72 -7.05
N ILE A 112 -5.72 6.34 -8.10
CA ILE A 112 -5.51 7.19 -9.29
C ILE A 112 -6.85 7.55 -9.95
N ASP A 113 -7.82 6.63 -9.94
CA ASP A 113 -9.16 6.87 -10.50
C ASP A 113 -10.15 7.43 -9.48
N ARG A 114 -10.07 6.96 -8.23
CA ARG A 114 -11.14 7.13 -7.24
C ARG A 114 -10.91 8.28 -6.27
N LEU A 115 -9.68 8.76 -6.10
CA LEU A 115 -9.40 9.84 -5.16
C LEU A 115 -9.85 11.18 -5.72
N GLN A 116 -10.90 11.74 -5.13
CA GLN A 116 -11.42 13.07 -5.48
C GLN A 116 -10.82 14.09 -4.51
N THR A 117 -10.06 15.05 -5.04
CA THR A 117 -9.49 16.16 -4.27
C THR A 117 -9.12 17.34 -5.17
N LYS A 118 -9.15 18.55 -4.62
CA LYS A 118 -8.62 19.75 -5.30
C LYS A 118 -7.09 19.82 -5.29
N HIS A 119 -6.43 19.06 -4.41
CA HIS A 119 -4.98 19.05 -4.30
C HIS A 119 -4.34 18.26 -5.44
N GLU A 120 -3.14 18.68 -5.82
CA GLU A 120 -2.29 17.90 -6.70
C GLU A 120 -1.88 16.59 -6.00
N VAL A 121 -2.07 15.46 -6.67
CA VAL A 121 -1.69 14.13 -6.17
C VAL A 121 -0.66 13.49 -7.08
N TRP A 122 0.38 12.92 -6.50
CA TRP A 122 1.37 12.09 -7.19
C TRP A 122 1.37 10.68 -6.62
N VAL A 123 1.30 9.69 -7.50
CA VAL A 123 1.26 8.27 -7.12
C VAL A 123 2.41 7.49 -7.75
N ILE A 124 3.20 6.78 -6.95
CA ILE A 124 4.10 5.71 -7.40
C ILE A 124 3.45 4.36 -7.04
N PRO A 125 2.79 3.67 -7.99
CA PRO A 125 1.99 2.49 -7.68
C PRO A 125 2.82 1.28 -7.27
N THR A 126 4.07 1.20 -7.70
CA THR A 126 5.04 0.21 -7.20
C THR A 126 6.45 0.77 -7.26
N ARG A 127 7.23 0.53 -6.20
CA ARG A 127 8.66 0.85 -6.12
C ARG A 127 9.54 -0.35 -6.47
N ASP A 128 8.98 -1.56 -6.57
CA ASP A 128 9.70 -2.80 -6.86
C ASP A 128 9.09 -3.55 -8.06
N PRO A 129 9.42 -3.14 -9.30
CA PRO A 129 8.90 -3.79 -10.51
C PRO A 129 9.40 -5.24 -10.66
N ILE A 130 10.66 -5.52 -10.26
CA ILE A 130 11.23 -6.88 -10.28
C ILE A 130 10.46 -7.76 -9.28
N GLY A 131 10.27 -7.24 -8.06
CA GLY A 131 9.38 -7.75 -7.03
C GLY A 131 8.05 -8.29 -7.56
N LEU A 132 7.34 -7.39 -8.26
CA LEU A 132 5.99 -7.64 -8.73
C LEU A 132 5.93 -8.75 -9.79
N ASN A 133 6.96 -8.88 -10.63
CA ASN A 133 7.04 -9.94 -11.65
C ASN A 133 7.27 -11.36 -11.07
N GLY A 134 7.61 -11.47 -9.78
CA GLY A 134 7.74 -12.75 -9.08
C GLY A 134 9.10 -13.43 -9.19
N PHE A 135 9.25 -14.55 -8.47
CA PHE A 135 10.56 -15.15 -8.26
C PHE A 135 11.17 -15.75 -9.53
N ARG A 136 10.36 -16.33 -10.41
CA ARG A 136 10.81 -16.87 -11.70
C ARG A 136 11.45 -15.79 -12.58
N TYR A 137 10.83 -14.60 -12.59
CA TYR A 137 11.36 -13.44 -13.30
C TYR A 137 12.67 -12.96 -12.66
N ALA A 138 12.71 -12.80 -11.33
CA ALA A 138 13.94 -12.37 -10.67
C ALA A 138 15.10 -13.36 -10.89
N LEU A 139 14.84 -14.67 -10.88
CA LEU A 139 15.84 -15.70 -11.20
C LEU A 139 16.36 -15.59 -12.63
N SER A 140 15.50 -15.23 -13.59
CA SER A 140 15.92 -15.13 -14.99
C SER A 140 16.96 -14.04 -15.22
N LEU A 141 17.00 -13.01 -14.36
CA LEU A 141 18.01 -11.94 -14.42
C LEU A 141 19.43 -12.49 -14.19
N GLY A 142 19.60 -13.42 -13.25
CA GLY A 142 20.89 -14.08 -12.98
C GLY A 142 21.18 -15.23 -13.93
N LEU A 143 20.15 -15.99 -14.34
CA LEU A 143 20.31 -17.18 -15.18
C LEU A 143 20.46 -16.85 -16.68
N GLY A 144 19.98 -15.69 -17.13
CA GLY A 144 19.88 -15.32 -18.55
C GLY A 144 18.73 -15.99 -19.31
N GLU A 145 17.92 -16.81 -18.63
CA GLU A 145 16.78 -17.55 -19.18
C GLU A 145 15.66 -17.67 -18.15
N LEU A 146 14.39 -17.77 -18.59
CA LEU A 146 13.27 -17.99 -17.67
C LEU A 146 13.28 -19.45 -17.17
N PRO A 147 13.43 -19.69 -15.86
CA PRO A 147 13.52 -21.04 -15.34
C PRO A 147 12.16 -21.74 -15.29
N GLN A 148 12.18 -23.06 -15.51
CA GLN A 148 11.03 -23.94 -15.27
C GLN A 148 11.08 -24.40 -13.80
N VAL A 149 10.36 -23.68 -12.94
CA VAL A 149 10.25 -23.97 -11.50
C VAL A 149 8.80 -23.83 -11.12
N GLU A 150 8.16 -24.86 -10.61
CA GLU A 150 6.73 -24.84 -10.28
C GLU A 150 6.46 -24.51 -8.81
N ASN A 151 7.38 -24.91 -7.93
CA ASN A 151 7.23 -24.83 -6.47
C ASN A 151 8.54 -24.45 -5.76
N LEU A 152 8.45 -24.23 -4.45
CA LEU A 152 9.59 -23.81 -3.62
C LEU A 152 10.69 -24.88 -3.54
N ALA A 153 10.35 -26.17 -3.58
CA ALA A 153 11.35 -27.25 -3.50
C ALA A 153 12.21 -27.30 -4.78
N GLU A 154 11.58 -27.15 -5.93
CA GLU A 154 12.28 -27.01 -7.22
C GLU A 154 13.12 -25.74 -7.27
N ALA A 155 12.63 -24.64 -6.69
CA ALA A 155 13.40 -23.41 -6.57
C ALA A 155 14.69 -23.66 -5.76
N ASP A 156 14.57 -24.25 -4.57
CA ASP A 156 15.72 -24.56 -3.70
C ASP A 156 16.71 -25.54 -4.36
N ALA A 157 16.22 -26.52 -5.12
CA ALA A 157 17.05 -27.45 -5.87
C ALA A 157 17.78 -26.74 -7.04
N LEU A 158 17.10 -25.85 -7.76
CA LEU A 158 17.69 -25.07 -8.84
C LEU A 158 18.77 -24.14 -8.31
N LEU A 159 18.54 -23.46 -7.18
CA LEU A 159 19.52 -22.58 -6.55
C LEU A 159 20.81 -23.33 -6.22
N ARG A 160 20.72 -24.52 -5.61
CA ARG A 160 21.89 -25.37 -5.32
C ARG A 160 22.61 -25.85 -6.57
N LYS A 161 21.86 -26.14 -7.64
CA LYS A 161 22.42 -26.65 -8.89
C LYS A 161 23.14 -25.58 -9.71
N ARG A 162 22.63 -24.35 -9.72
CA ARG A 162 23.07 -23.29 -10.66
C ARG A 162 23.85 -22.16 -9.99
N GLY A 163 23.75 -22.00 -8.68
CA GLY A 163 24.42 -20.92 -7.95
C GLY A 163 25.67 -21.36 -7.20
N GLU A 164 26.56 -20.39 -7.00
CA GLU A 164 27.66 -20.50 -6.05
C GLU A 164 27.08 -20.38 -4.63
N VAL A 165 27.21 -21.43 -3.82
CA VAL A 165 26.66 -21.45 -2.46
C VAL A 165 27.50 -20.55 -1.56
N LEU A 166 26.90 -19.47 -1.07
CA LEU A 166 27.52 -18.56 -0.11
C LEU A 166 27.21 -18.97 1.33
N PHE A 167 25.99 -19.47 1.56
CA PHE A 167 25.54 -19.93 2.87
C PHE A 167 24.51 -21.05 2.71
N ASP A 168 24.68 -22.14 3.47
CA ASP A 168 23.72 -23.25 3.56
C ASP A 168 23.76 -23.84 4.97
N ALA A 169 22.98 -23.25 5.89
CA ALA A 169 22.86 -23.70 7.27
C ALA A 169 21.49 -23.32 7.85
N ASP A 170 21.01 -24.11 8.82
CA ASP A 170 19.73 -23.90 9.52
C ASP A 170 18.51 -23.76 8.58
N GLY A 171 18.58 -24.50 7.45
CA GLY A 171 17.59 -24.47 6.37
C GLY A 171 17.61 -23.20 5.51
N THR A 172 18.50 -22.25 5.79
CA THR A 172 18.70 -21.04 5.01
C THR A 172 19.73 -21.31 3.93
N LEU A 173 19.32 -21.16 2.67
CA LEU A 173 20.19 -21.17 1.51
C LEU A 173 20.34 -19.74 1.00
N LEU A 174 21.57 -19.34 0.71
CA LEU A 174 21.91 -18.16 -0.08
C LEU A 174 22.95 -18.57 -1.14
N VAL A 175 22.63 -18.28 -2.40
CA VAL A 175 23.53 -18.50 -3.52
C VAL A 175 23.76 -17.22 -4.31
N LEU A 176 24.90 -17.12 -4.97
CA LEU A 176 25.20 -16.10 -5.98
C LEU A 176 24.96 -16.70 -7.37
N ILE A 177 24.15 -16.02 -8.19
CA ILE A 177 23.97 -16.34 -9.61
C ILE A 177 24.12 -15.03 -10.40
N GLY A 178 25.17 -14.94 -11.23
CA GLY A 178 25.51 -13.71 -11.93
C GLY A 178 25.87 -12.59 -10.95
N GLU A 179 25.14 -11.47 -11.01
CA GLU A 179 25.33 -10.32 -10.12
C GLU A 179 24.35 -10.27 -8.93
N TYR A 180 23.49 -11.27 -8.77
CA TYR A 180 22.41 -11.26 -7.77
C TYR A 180 22.55 -12.39 -6.76
N GLY A 181 22.23 -12.09 -5.51
CA GLY A 181 22.00 -13.09 -4.48
C GLY A 181 20.58 -13.64 -4.58
N TYR A 182 20.43 -14.94 -4.34
CA TYR A 182 19.14 -15.61 -4.25
C TYR A 182 19.08 -16.43 -2.99
N ALA A 183 18.10 -16.14 -2.14
CA ALA A 183 17.87 -16.87 -0.92
C ALA A 183 16.55 -17.64 -0.97
N ASN A 184 16.49 -18.76 -0.26
CA ASN A 184 15.22 -19.46 -0.12
C ASN A 184 14.29 -18.78 0.89
N ARG A 185 14.81 -17.97 1.81
CA ARG A 185 14.03 -17.24 2.84
C ARG A 185 14.63 -15.87 3.14
N GLY A 186 13.88 -15.06 3.88
CA GLY A 186 14.33 -13.73 4.27
C GLY A 186 15.55 -13.76 5.19
N LEU A 187 16.51 -12.87 4.91
CA LEU A 187 17.75 -12.71 5.69
C LEU A 187 17.75 -11.43 6.53
N TYR A 188 16.80 -10.53 6.29
CA TYR A 188 16.67 -9.27 7.02
C TYR A 188 16.49 -9.53 8.52
N ARG A 189 17.34 -8.93 9.36
CA ARG A 189 17.48 -9.15 10.81
C ARG A 189 17.79 -10.60 11.23
N GLY A 190 18.05 -11.50 10.27
CA GLY A 190 18.39 -12.90 10.52
C GLY A 190 19.88 -13.21 10.41
N VAL A 191 20.69 -12.24 9.98
CA VAL A 191 22.13 -12.37 9.79
C VAL A 191 22.86 -11.19 10.41
N GLU A 192 24.06 -11.44 10.95
CA GLU A 192 24.90 -10.38 11.52
C GLU A 192 25.41 -9.45 10.42
N LYS A 193 25.44 -8.15 10.73
CA LYS A 193 26.05 -7.14 9.87
C LYS A 193 27.52 -7.48 9.65
N GLY A 194 27.95 -7.54 8.38
CA GLY A 194 29.34 -7.83 8.03
C GLY A 194 29.69 -9.33 8.06
N ALA A 195 28.71 -10.22 8.17
CA ALA A 195 28.94 -11.67 8.04
C ALA A 195 29.74 -11.99 6.76
N ALA A 196 30.77 -12.83 6.88
CA ALA A 196 31.75 -13.07 5.81
C ALA A 196 31.11 -13.56 4.49
N PHE A 197 30.05 -14.37 4.55
CA PHE A 197 29.36 -14.86 3.35
C PHE A 197 28.61 -13.76 2.58
N LEU A 198 28.42 -12.57 3.16
CA LEU A 198 27.81 -11.42 2.48
C LEU A 198 28.83 -10.60 1.68
N GLU A 199 30.13 -10.84 1.83
CA GLU A 199 31.18 -10.06 1.17
C GLU A 199 30.98 -9.96 -0.36
N PRO A 200 30.67 -11.05 -1.09
CA PRO A 200 30.46 -10.99 -2.54
C PRO A 200 29.20 -10.21 -2.94
N LEU A 201 28.31 -9.94 -1.99
CA LEU A 201 27.01 -9.32 -2.21
C LEU A 201 26.94 -7.86 -1.78
N LYS A 202 27.99 -7.28 -1.17
CA LYS A 202 28.00 -5.85 -0.80
C LYS A 202 27.66 -4.95 -1.99
N GLY A 203 26.68 -4.08 -1.80
CA GLY A 203 26.14 -3.19 -2.84
C GLY A 203 25.19 -3.88 -3.84
N ARG A 204 24.90 -5.18 -3.67
CA ARG A 204 24.05 -5.99 -4.56
C ARG A 204 22.71 -6.32 -3.90
N ARG A 205 21.82 -6.90 -4.70
CA ARG A 205 20.48 -7.32 -4.27
C ARG A 205 20.46 -8.80 -3.91
N ILE A 206 19.61 -9.14 -2.94
CA ILE A 206 19.21 -10.51 -2.65
C ILE A 206 17.71 -10.63 -2.89
N TYR A 207 17.32 -11.65 -3.63
CA TYR A 207 15.92 -11.96 -3.91
C TYR A 207 15.51 -13.22 -3.17
N TYR A 208 14.34 -13.22 -2.53
CA TYR A 208 13.73 -14.45 -2.01
C TYR A 208 12.24 -14.51 -2.30
N PRO A 209 11.69 -15.70 -2.61
CA PRO A 209 10.31 -15.82 -3.04
C PRO A 209 9.34 -15.50 -1.91
N SER A 210 8.15 -15.04 -2.23
CA SER A 210 6.98 -15.27 -1.35
C SER A 210 6.83 -16.77 -1.11
N ARG A 211 6.44 -17.14 0.12
CA ARG A 211 6.46 -18.55 0.54
C ARG A 211 5.14 -19.07 1.10
N THR A 212 4.27 -18.20 1.59
CA THR A 212 3.06 -18.59 2.30
C THR A 212 1.89 -18.72 1.34
N ASP A 213 1.08 -19.75 1.51
CA ASP A 213 -0.12 -20.06 0.73
C ASP A 213 -1.38 -19.34 1.24
N ASP A 214 -1.39 -18.92 2.50
CA ASP A 214 -2.52 -18.22 3.16
C ASP A 214 -2.56 -16.70 2.94
N MET A 215 -1.80 -16.18 1.97
CA MET A 215 -1.71 -14.75 1.65
C MET A 215 -2.16 -14.46 0.21
N PRO A 216 -3.46 -14.22 -0.03
CA PRO A 216 -3.99 -13.99 -1.38
C PRO A 216 -3.24 -12.87 -2.12
N GLY A 217 -2.85 -13.11 -3.38
CA GLY A 217 -2.11 -12.13 -4.20
C GLY A 217 -0.61 -12.03 -3.90
N ALA A 218 -0.09 -12.87 -3.00
CA ALA A 218 1.32 -13.03 -2.70
C ALA A 218 1.66 -14.50 -2.38
N GLY A 219 1.03 -15.44 -3.10
CA GLY A 219 1.25 -16.87 -2.92
C GLY A 219 2.68 -17.30 -3.28
N PRO A 220 3.05 -18.57 -3.08
CA PRO A 220 4.42 -19.04 -3.32
C PRO A 220 4.93 -18.71 -4.72
N LEU A 221 6.13 -18.13 -4.81
CA LEU A 221 6.79 -17.70 -6.07
C LEU A 221 6.11 -16.56 -6.85
N GLU A 222 4.87 -16.18 -6.52
CA GLU A 222 4.13 -15.13 -7.23
C GLU A 222 4.81 -13.76 -7.12
N ARG A 223 5.47 -13.51 -5.99
CA ARG A 223 6.18 -12.27 -5.68
C ARG A 223 7.59 -12.58 -5.21
N VAL A 224 8.42 -11.55 -5.20
CA VAL A 224 9.77 -11.65 -4.65
C VAL A 224 10.03 -10.47 -3.74
N TYR A 225 10.61 -10.76 -2.59
CA TYR A 225 11.05 -9.73 -1.68
C TYR A 225 12.48 -9.33 -2.05
N THR A 226 12.69 -8.02 -2.21
CA THR A 226 13.98 -7.46 -2.61
C THR A 226 14.72 -6.93 -1.39
N LEU A 227 15.81 -7.59 -1.05
CA LEU A 227 16.79 -7.15 -0.07
C LEU A 227 17.98 -6.51 -0.76
N ILE A 228 18.68 -5.65 -0.03
CA ILE A 228 19.89 -4.96 -0.48
C ILE A 228 20.94 -5.15 0.61
N VAL A 229 22.13 -5.59 0.22
CA VAL A 229 23.29 -5.62 1.11
C VAL A 229 24.01 -4.28 0.98
N THR A 230 24.15 -3.54 2.09
CA THR A 230 24.86 -2.26 2.10
C THR A 230 26.35 -2.46 1.85
N PRO A 231 27.12 -1.40 1.50
CA PRO A 231 28.58 -1.47 1.44
C PRO A 231 29.23 -1.98 2.74
N GLU A 232 28.59 -1.73 3.89
CA GLU A 232 29.01 -2.19 5.21
C GLU A 232 28.56 -3.63 5.53
N GLY A 233 27.91 -4.33 4.59
CA GLY A 233 27.47 -5.71 4.77
C GLY A 233 26.20 -5.87 5.62
N GLU A 234 25.36 -4.84 5.71
CA GLU A 234 24.06 -4.93 6.39
C GLU A 234 22.97 -5.32 5.39
N VAL A 235 22.08 -6.23 5.75
CA VAL A 235 20.96 -6.64 4.89
C VAL A 235 19.73 -5.79 5.23
N LEU A 236 19.30 -4.94 4.30
CA LEU A 236 18.13 -4.09 4.40
C LEU A 236 17.20 -4.33 3.19
N HIS A 237 16.18 -3.49 3.00
CA HIS A 237 15.15 -3.65 1.97
C HIS A 237 14.76 -2.30 1.35
N LEU A 238 13.99 -2.32 0.25
CA LEU A 238 13.68 -1.11 -0.54
C LEU A 238 12.89 -0.03 0.22
N ASN A 239 12.23 -0.36 1.33
CA ASN A 239 11.60 0.65 2.20
C ASN A 239 12.58 1.25 3.23
N ARG A 240 13.83 1.42 2.84
CA ARG A 240 14.91 2.08 3.60
C ARG A 240 15.68 3.02 2.66
N PHE A 241 16.76 3.61 3.15
CA PHE A 241 17.73 4.40 2.37
C PHE A 241 17.28 5.80 1.92
N LEU A 242 16.17 6.33 2.40
CA LEU A 242 15.72 7.66 1.95
C LEU A 242 16.69 8.78 2.39
N ASP A 243 17.38 8.57 3.51
CA ASP A 243 18.44 9.41 4.07
C ASP A 243 19.85 9.08 3.56
N THR A 244 19.99 8.06 2.72
CA THR A 244 21.31 7.55 2.28
C THR A 244 21.74 8.15 0.94
N ALA A 245 22.97 8.64 0.83
CA ALA A 245 23.46 9.28 -0.41
C ALA A 245 23.49 8.32 -1.62
N TRP A 246 24.00 7.10 -1.42
CA TRP A 246 24.14 6.07 -2.46
C TRP A 246 22.87 5.25 -2.73
N SER A 247 21.72 5.62 -2.14
CA SER A 247 20.49 4.81 -2.10
C SER A 247 20.07 4.17 -3.43
N PRO A 248 19.37 3.02 -3.42
CA PRO A 248 18.92 2.33 -4.63
C PRO A 248 18.17 3.23 -5.61
N ALA A 249 18.19 2.89 -6.90
CA ALA A 249 17.60 3.72 -7.95
C ALA A 249 16.11 4.00 -7.72
N GLU A 250 15.38 2.99 -7.28
CA GLU A 250 13.97 2.98 -6.92
C GLU A 250 13.69 3.99 -5.79
N VAL A 251 14.53 3.97 -4.75
CA VAL A 251 14.46 4.89 -3.61
C VAL A 251 14.78 6.33 -4.03
N ARG A 252 15.80 6.51 -4.89
CA ARG A 252 16.15 7.84 -5.43
C ARG A 252 15.03 8.44 -6.27
N CYS A 253 14.28 7.62 -7.01
CA CYS A 253 13.14 8.09 -7.79
C CYS A 253 12.08 8.73 -6.89
N ALA A 254 11.68 8.03 -5.83
CA ALA A 254 10.72 8.56 -4.85
C ALA A 254 11.26 9.83 -4.18
N ARG A 255 12.52 9.80 -3.70
CA ARG A 255 13.14 10.97 -3.04
C ARG A 255 13.19 12.20 -3.94
N ARG A 256 13.58 12.05 -5.21
CA ARG A 256 13.64 13.15 -6.18
C ARG A 256 12.27 13.72 -6.48
N LEU A 257 11.26 12.85 -6.64
CA LEU A 257 9.88 13.30 -6.84
C LEU A 257 9.38 14.08 -5.61
N MET A 258 9.59 13.58 -4.40
CA MET A 258 9.21 14.29 -3.17
C MET A 258 9.88 15.67 -3.08
N ALA A 259 11.17 15.77 -3.42
CA ALA A 259 11.89 17.04 -3.43
C ALA A 259 11.33 18.04 -4.47
N GLU A 260 10.88 17.53 -5.62
CA GLU A 260 10.24 18.33 -6.68
C GLU A 260 8.86 18.84 -6.24
N ILE A 261 8.01 17.98 -5.68
CA ILE A 261 6.60 18.29 -5.44
C ILE A 261 6.31 18.87 -4.05
N GLN A 262 7.25 18.68 -3.11
CA GLN A 262 7.19 19.07 -1.70
C GLN A 262 5.83 18.72 -1.06
N PRO A 263 5.57 17.43 -0.80
CA PRO A 263 4.24 16.99 -0.38
C PRO A 263 3.90 17.47 1.03
N GLY A 264 2.70 18.01 1.23
CA GLY A 264 2.16 18.32 2.56
C GLY A 264 1.53 17.13 3.26
N LEU A 265 1.31 16.03 2.53
CA LEU A 265 0.79 14.78 3.06
C LEU A 265 1.36 13.59 2.28
N THR A 266 1.87 12.57 2.99
CA THR A 266 2.46 11.38 2.38
C THR A 266 1.79 10.09 2.86
N PHE A 267 1.53 9.15 1.96
CA PHE A 267 1.06 7.80 2.28
C PHE A 267 2.01 6.75 1.70
N ASP A 268 2.31 5.74 2.51
CA ASP A 268 3.00 4.54 2.08
C ASP A 268 2.11 3.33 2.38
N LEU A 269 1.63 2.64 1.33
CA LEU A 269 0.66 1.56 1.42
C LEU A 269 1.41 0.22 1.60
N HIS A 270 1.42 -0.30 2.82
CA HIS A 270 2.10 -1.53 3.23
C HIS A 270 1.10 -2.57 3.75
N GLU A 271 1.60 -3.78 3.97
CA GLU A 271 0.85 -4.85 4.60
C GLU A 271 1.74 -5.61 5.58
N HIS A 272 1.13 -6.23 6.58
CA HIS A 272 1.87 -7.06 7.54
C HIS A 272 1.31 -8.48 7.57
N GLY A 273 2.13 -9.43 8.03
CA GLY A 273 1.83 -10.87 7.92
C GLY A 273 0.63 -11.39 8.76
N GLY A 274 -0.07 -10.54 9.52
CA GLY A 274 -1.26 -10.89 10.30
C GLY A 274 -2.57 -10.78 9.53
N ASP A 275 -3.69 -10.70 10.27
CA ASP A 275 -5.06 -10.57 9.75
C ASP A 275 -5.75 -9.27 10.18
N SER A 276 -5.06 -8.44 10.97
CA SER A 276 -5.59 -7.21 11.55
C SER A 276 -5.12 -5.97 10.83
N PHE A 277 -5.80 -4.85 11.02
CA PHE A 277 -5.38 -3.54 10.54
C PHE A 277 -4.64 -2.76 11.63
N TRP A 278 -3.58 -2.08 11.23
CA TRP A 278 -3.02 -0.96 11.96
C TRP A 278 -2.38 0.05 11.00
N MET A 279 -1.96 1.20 11.51
CA MET A 279 -1.18 2.16 10.77
C MET A 279 -0.20 2.87 11.71
N SER A 280 0.81 3.52 11.13
CA SER A 280 1.73 4.36 11.88
C SER A 280 1.81 5.78 11.37
N ALA A 281 1.94 6.69 12.34
CA ALA A 281 2.21 8.11 12.21
C ALA A 281 3.61 8.41 12.78
N ARG A 282 4.06 9.67 12.72
CA ARG A 282 5.39 10.07 13.20
C ARG A 282 5.28 11.19 14.22
N ARG A 283 6.42 11.51 14.85
CA ARG A 283 6.57 12.83 15.48
C ARG A 283 6.81 13.85 14.40
N GLN A 284 6.11 14.98 14.49
CA GLN A 284 6.19 16.05 13.51
C GLN A 284 7.10 17.17 13.98
N ARG A 285 7.55 18.00 13.03
CA ARG A 285 8.44 19.14 13.28
C ARG A 285 7.74 20.31 13.96
N THR A 286 6.41 20.37 13.83
CA THR A 286 5.59 21.45 14.36
C THR A 286 4.40 20.87 15.12
N ASP A 287 3.94 21.59 16.14
CA ASP A 287 2.77 21.19 16.93
C ASP A 287 1.50 21.13 16.06
N ASP A 288 1.37 22.05 15.09
CA ASP A 288 0.23 22.07 14.17
C ASP A 288 0.19 20.81 13.30
N ASP A 289 1.33 20.41 12.71
CA ASP A 289 1.43 19.15 11.97
C ASP A 289 1.12 17.94 12.86
N GLU A 290 1.60 17.93 14.12
CA GLU A 290 1.33 16.83 15.04
C GLU A 290 -0.17 16.71 15.37
N ILE A 291 -0.85 17.83 15.62
CA ILE A 291 -2.30 17.87 15.89
C ILE A 291 -3.08 17.34 14.68
N TRP A 292 -2.77 17.82 13.48
CA TRP A 292 -3.45 17.40 12.27
C TRP A 292 -3.16 15.95 11.89
N GLU A 293 -1.92 15.48 12.06
CA GLU A 293 -1.56 14.08 11.82
C GLU A 293 -2.32 13.14 12.76
N ARG A 294 -2.40 13.47 14.05
CA ARG A 294 -3.20 12.70 15.01
C ARG A 294 -4.67 12.68 14.62
N ARG A 295 -5.26 13.83 14.30
CA ARG A 295 -6.68 13.92 13.90
C ARG A 295 -6.96 13.06 12.65
N MET A 296 -6.10 13.14 11.64
CA MET A 296 -6.19 12.32 10.43
C MET A 296 -6.07 10.82 10.74
N ALA A 297 -5.12 10.42 11.58
CA ALA A 297 -4.95 9.02 11.99
C ALA A 297 -6.17 8.49 12.76
N SER A 298 -6.68 9.26 13.71
CA SER A 298 -7.86 8.89 14.51
C SER A 298 -9.11 8.70 13.65
N GLU A 299 -9.38 9.62 12.72
CA GLU A 299 -10.55 9.47 11.84
C GLU A 299 -10.37 8.33 10.84
N ALA A 300 -9.16 8.14 10.30
CA ALA A 300 -8.89 7.03 9.39
C ALA A 300 -9.06 5.65 10.07
N VAL A 301 -8.52 5.46 11.27
CA VAL A 301 -8.66 4.18 11.99
C VAL A 301 -10.11 3.92 12.41
N ARG A 302 -10.85 4.97 12.80
CA ARG A 302 -12.29 4.86 13.10
C ARG A 302 -13.10 4.45 11.86
N ALA A 303 -12.81 5.06 10.72
CA ALA A 303 -13.46 4.72 9.46
C ALA A 303 -13.23 3.24 9.11
N VAL A 304 -11.99 2.75 9.23
CA VAL A 304 -11.67 1.33 9.03
C VAL A 304 -12.41 0.45 10.04
N ALA A 305 -12.39 0.78 11.33
CA ALA A 305 -13.08 0.02 12.37
C ALA A 305 -14.60 -0.09 12.11
N ALA A 306 -15.22 0.98 11.59
CA ALA A 306 -16.65 1.01 11.29
C ALA A 306 -17.07 0.04 10.17
N THR A 307 -16.11 -0.47 9.37
CA THR A 307 -16.37 -1.53 8.37
C THR A 307 -16.46 -2.93 8.98
N GLY A 308 -16.22 -3.07 10.29
CA GLY A 308 -16.08 -4.38 10.95
C GLY A 308 -14.68 -4.98 10.82
N THR A 309 -13.72 -4.27 10.22
CA THR A 309 -12.33 -4.70 10.12
C THR A 309 -11.73 -4.92 11.52
N LYS A 310 -11.06 -6.05 11.71
CA LYS A 310 -10.32 -6.37 12.93
C LYS A 310 -9.12 -5.42 13.08
N LEU A 311 -9.15 -4.51 14.04
CA LEU A 311 -7.96 -3.74 14.42
C LEU A 311 -6.98 -4.62 15.21
N ALA A 312 -5.69 -4.26 15.17
CA ALA A 312 -4.67 -4.87 16.01
C ALA A 312 -5.14 -4.92 17.49
N PRO A 313 -4.88 -6.04 18.21
CA PRO A 313 -5.30 -6.18 19.59
C PRO A 313 -4.56 -5.20 20.49
N GLU A 314 -5.07 -4.97 21.70
CA GLU A 314 -4.54 -3.93 22.58
C GLU A 314 -3.08 -4.19 22.99
N ASP A 315 -2.70 -5.44 23.18
CA ASP A 315 -1.35 -5.89 23.53
C ASP A 315 -0.41 -6.01 22.32
N TYR A 316 -0.89 -5.74 21.10
CA TYR A 316 -0.05 -5.77 19.91
C TYR A 316 0.97 -4.64 19.91
N SER A 317 2.23 -5.01 19.67
CA SER A 317 3.32 -4.09 19.38
C SER A 317 3.96 -4.45 18.04
N PRO A 318 4.03 -3.52 17.07
CA PRO A 318 4.76 -3.76 15.83
C PRO A 318 6.29 -3.80 16.01
N GLY A 319 6.80 -3.40 17.19
CA GLY A 319 8.22 -3.41 17.52
C GLY A 319 8.58 -2.44 18.66
N SER A 320 9.78 -2.59 19.22
CA SER A 320 10.26 -1.79 20.36
C SER A 320 10.39 -0.29 20.10
N PHE A 321 10.43 0.12 18.84
CA PHE A 321 10.52 1.51 18.38
C PHE A 321 9.14 2.11 18.05
N PHE A 322 8.05 1.42 18.39
CA PHE A 322 6.70 1.95 18.29
C PHE A 322 6.13 2.33 19.66
N GLN A 323 5.42 3.45 19.70
CA GLN A 323 4.57 3.83 20.82
C GLN A 323 3.12 3.82 20.38
N ARG A 324 2.27 3.05 21.06
CA ARG A 324 0.82 3.06 20.77
C ARG A 324 0.24 4.43 21.11
N LEU A 325 -0.51 5.01 20.17
CA LEU A 325 -1.28 6.23 20.38
C LEU A 325 -2.69 5.89 20.83
N GLU A 326 -3.36 5.11 20.00
CA GLU A 326 -4.69 4.55 20.24
C GLU A 326 -4.75 3.19 19.54
N ARG A 327 -5.86 2.47 19.71
CA ARG A 327 -5.98 1.13 19.12
C ARG A 327 -5.91 1.23 17.60
N GLY A 328 -4.94 0.52 17.01
CA GLY A 328 -4.69 0.52 15.56
C GLY A 328 -3.83 1.68 15.04
N VAL A 329 -3.38 2.61 15.90
CA VAL A 329 -2.47 3.70 15.51
C VAL A 329 -1.25 3.73 16.41
N TYR A 330 -0.07 3.76 15.78
CA TYR A 330 1.21 3.75 16.46
C TYR A 330 2.08 4.92 15.99
N TRP A 331 2.80 5.56 16.90
CA TRP A 331 3.93 6.39 16.53
C TRP A 331 5.17 5.55 16.31
N LEU A 332 5.83 5.78 15.18
CA LEU A 332 7.14 5.20 14.90
C LEU A 332 8.23 6.20 15.27
N ASP A 333 9.16 5.77 16.12
CA ASP A 333 10.39 6.50 16.44
C ASP A 333 11.55 6.00 15.57
N ALA A 334 11.81 6.72 14.48
CA ALA A 334 12.82 6.31 13.50
C ALA A 334 14.26 6.33 14.06
N GLU A 335 14.52 7.09 15.12
CA GLU A 335 15.85 7.20 15.74
C GLU A 335 16.22 5.93 16.52
N LYS A 336 15.22 5.21 17.03
CA LYS A 336 15.41 3.94 17.74
C LYS A 336 15.52 2.73 16.83
N ARG A 337 15.09 2.85 15.57
CA ARG A 337 15.07 1.69 14.64
C ARG A 337 16.46 1.28 14.17
N GLY A 338 17.36 2.25 13.95
CA GLY A 338 18.76 1.98 13.58
C GLY A 338 19.02 1.52 12.14
N GLU A 339 18.05 1.63 11.23
CA GLU A 339 18.12 1.06 9.86
C GLU A 339 18.03 2.11 8.74
N GLY A 340 18.28 3.38 9.08
CA GLY A 340 18.00 4.52 8.21
C GLY A 340 16.49 4.80 8.06
N LEU A 341 16.14 5.78 7.24
CA LEU A 341 14.76 6.25 7.09
C LEU A 341 13.97 5.48 6.04
N ASN A 342 12.72 5.15 6.37
CA ASN A 342 11.73 4.72 5.38
C ASN A 342 11.08 5.95 4.73
N LEU A 343 10.15 5.73 3.79
CA LEU A 343 9.52 6.81 3.04
C LEU A 343 8.88 7.89 3.91
N VAL A 344 8.11 7.45 4.89
CA VAL A 344 7.28 8.34 5.69
C VAL A 344 8.09 8.96 6.84
N ASP A 345 9.10 8.26 7.36
CA ASP A 345 10.05 8.84 8.30
C ASP A 345 10.82 10.00 7.64
N PHE A 346 11.22 9.82 6.38
CA PHE A 346 11.81 10.90 5.58
C PHE A 346 10.82 12.03 5.32
N ALA A 347 9.56 11.70 4.99
CA ALA A 347 8.51 12.69 4.77
C ALA A 347 8.27 13.58 6.00
N ALA A 348 8.11 12.99 7.18
CA ALA A 348 7.88 13.71 8.44
C ALA A 348 9.07 14.64 8.81
N ARG A 349 10.30 14.22 8.49
CA ARG A 349 11.50 15.04 8.73
C ARG A 349 11.68 16.18 7.74
N GLN A 350 11.15 16.08 6.53
CA GLN A 350 11.45 17.04 5.46
C GLN A 350 10.26 17.92 5.08
N TYR A 351 9.06 17.36 5.03
CA TYR A 351 7.92 18.01 4.40
C TYR A 351 6.72 18.15 5.32
N GLY A 352 6.20 17.06 5.92
CA GLY A 352 5.01 17.12 6.74
C GLY A 352 4.41 15.76 7.08
N PRO A 353 3.13 15.73 7.53
CA PRO A 353 2.45 14.52 7.96
C PRO A 353 2.51 13.37 6.96
N GLY A 354 2.53 12.15 7.48
CA GLY A 354 2.35 10.98 6.66
C GLY A 354 2.15 9.67 7.41
N PHE A 355 1.65 8.69 6.66
CA PHE A 355 1.19 7.43 7.21
C PHE A 355 1.79 6.23 6.51
N THR A 356 2.21 5.23 7.30
CA THR A 356 2.39 3.86 6.80
C THR A 356 1.14 3.10 7.17
N ILE A 357 0.43 2.59 6.18
CA ILE A 357 -0.81 1.83 6.37
C ILE A 357 -0.46 0.36 6.31
N GLU A 358 -0.99 -0.45 7.23
CA GLU A 358 -0.61 -1.86 7.39
C GLU A 358 -1.87 -2.74 7.46
N THR A 359 -2.31 -3.23 6.29
CA THR A 359 -3.42 -4.20 6.24
C THR A 359 -2.90 -5.62 6.52
N GLY A 360 -3.72 -6.47 7.13
CA GLY A 360 -3.30 -7.82 7.48
C GLY A 360 -3.38 -8.77 6.29
N MET A 361 -2.25 -9.24 5.78
CA MET A 361 -2.13 -10.04 4.55
C MET A 361 -2.96 -11.32 4.49
N ARG A 362 -3.35 -11.89 5.64
CA ARG A 362 -4.21 -13.08 5.73
C ARG A 362 -5.70 -12.77 5.54
N GLY A 363 -6.06 -11.49 5.47
CA GLY A 363 -7.41 -11.05 5.16
C GLY A 363 -7.77 -11.19 3.67
N PRO A 364 -9.07 -11.16 3.30
CA PRO A 364 -9.50 -11.17 1.91
C PRO A 364 -8.85 -10.03 1.11
N PHE A 365 -8.29 -10.35 -0.07
CA PHE A 365 -7.53 -9.38 -0.87
C PHE A 365 -8.28 -8.07 -1.13
N HIS A 366 -9.54 -8.17 -1.54
CA HIS A 366 -10.35 -7.00 -1.87
C HIS A 366 -10.65 -6.12 -0.66
N GLU A 367 -10.81 -6.68 0.54
CA GLU A 367 -11.02 -5.93 1.78
C GLU A 367 -9.76 -5.13 2.15
N ARG A 368 -8.57 -5.74 2.00
CA ARG A 368 -7.29 -5.04 2.19
C ARG A 368 -7.15 -3.85 1.25
N VAL A 369 -7.51 -4.03 -0.02
CA VAL A 369 -7.58 -2.91 -0.98
C VAL A 369 -8.54 -1.82 -0.49
N GLN A 370 -9.76 -2.18 -0.06
CA GLN A 370 -10.72 -1.19 0.44
C GLN A 370 -10.23 -0.45 1.70
N GLN A 371 -9.54 -1.13 2.61
CA GLN A 371 -8.97 -0.52 3.81
C GLN A 371 -7.96 0.59 3.44
N HIS A 372 -7.06 0.32 2.49
CA HIS A 372 -6.14 1.35 1.98
C HIS A 372 -6.89 2.55 1.38
N LEU A 373 -7.87 2.30 0.51
CA LEU A 373 -8.67 3.37 -0.10
C LEU A 373 -9.32 4.25 0.96
N LEU A 374 -9.96 3.62 1.95
CA LEU A 374 -10.70 4.30 3.00
C LEU A 374 -9.81 5.17 3.87
N VAL A 375 -8.64 4.68 4.27
CA VAL A 375 -7.67 5.48 5.05
C VAL A 375 -7.23 6.71 4.27
N VAL A 376 -6.80 6.52 3.01
CA VAL A 376 -6.32 7.64 2.19
C VAL A 376 -7.42 8.66 1.97
N GLN A 377 -8.61 8.24 1.53
CA GLN A 377 -9.74 9.14 1.27
C GLN A 377 -10.16 9.90 2.54
N THR A 378 -10.18 9.23 3.69
CA THR A 378 -10.54 9.86 4.97
C THR A 378 -9.52 10.91 5.37
N ALA A 379 -8.23 10.56 5.37
CA ALA A 379 -7.17 11.50 5.74
C ALA A 379 -7.06 12.67 4.75
N VAL A 380 -7.23 12.43 3.45
CA VAL A 380 -7.23 13.49 2.42
C VAL A 380 -8.37 14.48 2.63
N LYS A 381 -9.58 14.02 2.98
CA LYS A 381 -10.70 14.93 3.30
C LYS A 381 -10.35 15.89 4.45
N LEU A 382 -9.74 15.37 5.51
CA LEU A 382 -9.31 16.20 6.65
C LEU A 382 -8.16 17.14 6.28
N PHE A 383 -7.27 16.71 5.41
CA PHE A 383 -6.21 17.56 4.86
C PHE A 383 -6.78 18.72 4.02
N GLU A 384 -7.86 18.49 3.27
CA GLU A 384 -8.57 19.57 2.58
C GLU A 384 -9.19 20.58 3.56
N GLU A 385 -9.73 20.12 4.70
CA GLU A 385 -10.23 21.02 5.75
C GLU A 385 -9.11 21.88 6.34
N ARG A 386 -7.94 21.29 6.58
CA ARG A 386 -6.76 22.02 7.07
C ARG A 386 -6.34 23.16 6.15
N HIS A 387 -6.44 22.93 4.84
CA HIS A 387 -5.95 23.84 3.82
C HIS A 387 -7.05 24.58 3.08
N ALA A 388 -8.30 24.54 3.57
CA ALA A 388 -9.52 24.97 2.86
C ALA A 388 -9.41 26.37 2.24
#